data_AF-A0A2L2YQ51-F1
#
_entry.id   AF-A0A2L2YQ51-F1
#
_cell.length_a   1.000
_cell.length_b   1.000
_cell.length_c   1.000
_cell.angle_alpha   90.00
_cell.angle_beta   90.00
_cell.angle_gamma   90.00
#
_symmetry.space_group_name_H-M   'P 1'
#
loop_
_entity.id
_entity.type
_entity.pdbx_description
1 polymer ?
#
loop_
_entity_poly.entity_id
_entity_poly.type
_entity_poly.pdbx_seq_one_letter_code
_entity_poly.pdbx_strand_id
1 'polypeptide(L)'
;GEVKVAARKDCSLQECERLRQLSHQVFLLECQQSSVIVKPHCAADDDRSYTFLLFPPGYTQNDPDSAVIRVPFCSLVVGLLSHQILLQTLGSILLQGTKYMLPTLLSLLPSESCILSPANGKKKPGFLSRLTNKQLKVLFSSLEDAYETAFNFDRRPGLKFLVQKVAQTNVATNLYKQAGISWTIQMVVLFEMCMSVSNLNLEFVKGKLISESREEIISEKENNTDGELKDSFPTDPSILEFVLLKDKFKEICETYTELTIDKEGLPNIVDRLSDQHIFFLLAAPTDDSDI
;
A
#
# COMPACT_ATOMS: atom_id res chain seq x y z
N GLY A 1 -19.11 2.66 16.02
CA GLY A 1 -18.77 1.37 16.63
C GLY A 1 -17.71 1.58 17.68
N GLU A 2 -17.64 0.71 18.68
CA GLU A 2 -16.63 0.75 19.75
C GLU A 2 -15.63 -0.38 19.53
N VAL A 3 -14.37 -0.20 19.95
CA VAL A 3 -13.36 -1.26 19.92
C VAL A 3 -12.75 -1.41 21.31
N LYS A 4 -12.74 -2.64 21.83
CA LYS A 4 -12.06 -2.98 23.09
C LYS A 4 -10.97 -4.02 22.84
N VAL A 5 -10.00 -4.08 23.74
CA VAL A 5 -8.93 -5.09 23.68
C VAL A 5 -9.04 -5.99 24.91
N ALA A 6 -9.19 -7.29 24.66
CA ALA A 6 -9.11 -8.30 25.69
C ALA A 6 -7.69 -8.85 25.75
N ALA A 7 -7.10 -8.88 26.94
CA ALA A 7 -5.81 -9.51 27.20
C ALA A 7 -6.03 -10.84 27.95
N ARG A 8 -5.36 -11.91 27.53
CA ARG A 8 -5.47 -13.24 28.12
C ARG A 8 -4.09 -13.83 28.38
N LYS A 9 -3.92 -14.53 29.50
CA LYS A 9 -2.68 -15.25 29.83
C LYS A 9 -2.78 -16.71 29.35
N ASP A 10 -2.80 -16.87 28.04
CA ASP A 10 -2.96 -18.18 27.37
C ASP A 10 -1.87 -18.43 26.32
N CYS A 11 -0.75 -17.69 26.37
CA CYS A 11 0.35 -17.76 25.43
C CYS A 11 1.69 -17.93 26.16
N SER A 12 2.61 -18.71 25.62
CA SER A 12 3.97 -18.80 26.16
C SER A 12 4.78 -17.54 25.82
N LEU A 13 5.81 -17.24 26.63
CA LEU A 13 6.73 -16.12 26.37
C LEU A 13 7.36 -16.22 24.98
N GLN A 14 7.81 -17.42 24.58
CA GLN A 14 8.42 -17.66 23.27
C GLN A 14 7.44 -17.33 22.12
N GLU A 15 6.17 -17.69 22.25
CA GLU A 15 5.14 -17.39 21.25
C GLU A 15 4.84 -15.88 21.19
N CYS A 16 4.78 -15.21 22.34
CA CYS A 16 4.63 -13.74 22.41
C CYS A 16 5.80 -13.03 21.73
N GLU A 17 7.04 -13.45 22.01
CA GLU A 17 8.24 -12.87 21.41
C GLU A 17 8.28 -13.08 19.89
N ARG A 18 7.96 -14.30 19.43
CA ARG A 18 7.85 -14.60 18.00
C ARG A 18 6.79 -13.73 17.33
N LEU A 19 5.61 -13.60 17.94
CA LEU A 19 4.54 -12.76 17.40
C LEU A 19 4.96 -11.28 17.38
N ARG A 20 5.71 -10.81 18.38
CA ARG A 20 6.27 -9.45 18.43
C ARG A 20 7.24 -9.22 17.28
N GLN A 21 8.18 -10.14 17.04
CA GLN A 21 9.11 -10.08 15.90
C GLN A 21 8.37 -10.02 14.56
N LEU A 22 7.36 -10.88 14.38
CA LEU A 22 6.52 -10.86 13.19
C LEU A 22 5.74 -9.56 13.03
N SER A 23 5.20 -9.02 14.12
CA SER A 23 4.50 -7.74 14.09
C SER A 23 5.42 -6.58 13.69
N HIS A 24 6.67 -6.58 14.17
CA HIS A 24 7.68 -5.61 13.77
C HIS A 24 8.03 -5.75 12.29
N GLN A 25 8.17 -6.99 11.79
CA GLN A 25 8.41 -7.26 10.37
C GLN A 25 7.27 -6.74 9.49
N VAL A 26 6.02 -6.71 9.97
CA VAL A 26 4.89 -6.16 9.19
C VAL A 26 4.84 -4.64 9.29
N PHE A 27 4.82 -4.11 10.52
CA PHE A 27 4.41 -2.73 10.78
C PHE A 27 5.54 -1.69 10.76
N LEU A 28 6.80 -2.11 10.84
CA LEU A 28 7.95 -1.20 10.92
C LEU A 28 8.75 -1.18 9.63
N LEU A 29 9.14 0.02 9.20
CA LEU A 29 10.13 0.22 8.13
C LEU A 29 11.50 -0.31 8.56
N GLU A 30 12.39 -0.60 7.61
CA GLU A 30 13.74 -1.12 7.91
C GLU A 30 14.53 -0.19 8.84
N CYS A 31 14.47 1.13 8.60
CA CYS A 31 15.10 2.14 9.45
C CYS A 31 14.51 2.20 10.87
N GLN A 32 13.27 1.75 11.06
CA GLN A 32 12.60 1.72 12.36
C GLN A 32 12.96 0.44 13.15
N GLN A 33 13.33 -0.65 12.47
CA GLN A 33 13.68 -1.91 13.14
C GLN A 33 15.01 -1.82 13.90
N SER A 34 16.00 -1.05 13.39
CA SER A 34 17.30 -0.86 14.04
C SER A 34 17.18 -0.22 15.43
N SER A 35 16.19 0.66 15.61
CA SER A 35 15.91 1.34 16.89
C SER A 35 15.33 0.43 17.97
N VAL A 36 14.82 -0.76 17.59
CA VAL A 36 14.26 -1.76 18.51
C VAL A 36 15.36 -2.55 19.22
N ILE A 37 16.53 -2.72 18.58
CA ILE A 37 17.66 -3.52 19.11
C ILE A 37 18.34 -2.82 20.31
N VAL A 38 18.24 -1.50 20.42
CA VAL A 38 18.98 -0.70 21.41
C VAL A 38 18.28 -0.58 22.76
N LYS A 39 17.04 -1.07 22.92
CA LYS A 39 16.35 -1.11 24.22
C LYS A 39 16.14 -2.55 24.71
N PRO A 40 17.11 -3.13 25.44
CA PRO A 40 16.90 -4.41 26.14
C PRO A 40 16.05 -4.28 27.41
N HIS A 41 15.60 -3.08 27.79
CA HIS A 41 14.89 -2.84 29.06
C HIS A 41 13.62 -2.01 28.87
N CYS A 42 12.45 -2.67 28.82
CA CYS A 42 11.15 -2.20 29.34
C CYS A 42 9.92 -3.05 28.95
N ALA A 43 10.07 -4.24 28.36
CA ALA A 43 8.96 -5.19 28.29
C ALA A 43 9.04 -6.07 29.54
N ALA A 44 8.39 -5.64 30.64
CA ALA A 44 8.06 -6.56 31.71
C ALA A 44 7.27 -7.72 31.09
N ASP A 45 7.85 -8.92 31.13
CA ASP A 45 7.27 -10.26 30.95
C ASP A 45 5.77 -10.28 30.59
N ASP A 46 5.41 -9.81 29.40
CA ASP A 46 4.01 -9.72 28.97
C ASP A 46 3.68 -10.99 28.18
N ASP A 47 3.32 -12.02 28.93
CA ASP A 47 2.84 -13.33 28.46
C ASP A 47 1.39 -13.29 27.95
N ARG A 48 0.87 -12.09 27.65
CA ARG A 48 -0.53 -11.90 27.26
C ARG A 48 -0.72 -12.00 25.75
N SER A 49 -1.72 -12.79 25.35
CA SER A 49 -2.32 -12.68 24.03
C SER A 49 -3.39 -11.59 24.02
N TYR A 50 -3.59 -10.98 22.85
CA TYR A 50 -4.52 -9.87 22.67
C TYR A 50 -5.57 -10.20 21.62
N THR A 51 -6.83 -9.85 21.90
CA THR A 51 -7.96 -9.98 20.97
C THR A 51 -8.73 -8.67 20.89
N PHE A 52 -8.93 -8.15 19.69
CA PHE A 52 -9.80 -7.01 19.45
C PHE A 52 -11.26 -7.46 19.46
N LEU A 53 -12.09 -6.74 20.20
CA LEU A 53 -13.53 -6.91 20.29
C LEU A 53 -14.16 -5.72 19.57
N LEU A 54 -14.75 -5.96 18.40
CA LEU A 54 -15.39 -4.94 17.59
C LEU A 54 -16.89 -4.94 17.87
N PHE A 55 -17.41 -3.77 18.27
CA PHE A 55 -18.82 -3.53 18.52
C PHE A 55 -19.39 -2.69 17.38
N PRO A 56 -20.24 -3.28 16.52
CA PRO A 56 -20.90 -2.56 15.43
C PRO A 56 -21.69 -1.34 15.94
N PRO A 57 -21.85 -0.27 15.14
CA PRO A 57 -22.73 0.84 15.49
C PRO A 57 -24.16 0.33 15.71
N GLY A 58 -24.80 0.73 16.82
CA GLY A 58 -26.14 0.27 17.20
C GLY A 58 -26.18 -0.93 18.17
N TYR A 59 -25.03 -1.40 18.64
CA TYR A 59 -24.96 -2.45 19.67
C TYR A 59 -25.63 -2.01 20.99
N THR A 60 -26.67 -2.73 21.40
CA THR A 60 -27.25 -2.64 22.75
C THR A 60 -26.87 -3.88 23.53
N GLN A 61 -26.32 -3.71 24.74
CA GLN A 61 -25.76 -4.76 25.62
C GLN A 61 -26.77 -5.85 26.06
N ASN A 62 -28.03 -5.77 25.61
CA ASN A 62 -29.14 -6.60 26.06
C ASN A 62 -29.25 -7.95 25.34
N ASP A 63 -28.40 -8.22 24.34
CA ASP A 63 -28.42 -9.47 23.58
C ASP A 63 -27.04 -10.17 23.65
N PRO A 64 -26.91 -11.28 24.39
CA PRO A 64 -25.63 -11.97 24.59
C PRO A 64 -25.13 -12.71 23.33
N ASP A 65 -26.01 -13.02 22.38
CA ASP A 65 -25.67 -13.63 21.08
C ASP A 65 -25.45 -12.58 19.96
N SER A 66 -25.62 -11.29 20.28
CA SER A 66 -25.34 -10.19 19.36
C SER A 66 -23.85 -10.14 19.01
N ALA A 67 -23.56 -10.27 17.72
CA ALA A 67 -22.26 -10.54 17.12
C ALA A 67 -21.15 -9.52 17.46
N VAL A 68 -20.48 -9.72 18.61
CA VAL A 68 -19.16 -9.12 18.85
C VAL A 68 -18.14 -9.82 17.95
N ILE A 69 -17.59 -9.08 16.99
CA ILE A 69 -16.56 -9.63 16.11
C ILE A 69 -15.25 -9.68 16.89
N ARG A 70 -14.69 -10.88 17.02
CA ARG A 70 -13.44 -11.14 17.74
C ARG A 70 -12.31 -11.30 16.73
N VAL A 71 -11.30 -10.46 16.81
CA VAL A 71 -10.12 -10.51 15.93
C VAL A 71 -8.88 -10.72 16.79
N PRO A 72 -8.34 -11.94 16.88
CA PRO A 72 -7.08 -12.18 17.58
C PRO A 72 -5.94 -11.39 16.91
N PHE A 73 -5.07 -10.77 17.70
CA PHE A 73 -3.92 -10.02 17.18
C PHE A 73 -2.98 -10.93 16.36
N CYS A 74 -2.80 -12.17 16.80
CA CYS A 74 -2.05 -13.18 16.04
C CYS A 74 -2.63 -13.39 14.63
N SER A 75 -3.95 -13.54 14.52
CA SER A 75 -4.63 -13.69 13.23
C SER A 75 -4.46 -12.46 12.34
N LEU A 76 -4.49 -11.25 12.91
CA LEU A 76 -4.22 -10.01 12.18
C LEU A 76 -2.80 -10.00 11.61
N VAL A 77 -1.78 -10.27 12.43
CA VAL A 77 -0.37 -10.26 12.01
C VAL A 77 -0.11 -11.35 10.97
N VAL A 78 -0.60 -12.56 11.19
CA VAL A 78 -0.46 -13.67 10.22
C VAL A 78 -1.17 -13.35 8.92
N GLY A 79 -2.38 -12.80 8.96
CA GLY A 79 -3.11 -12.38 7.76
C GLY A 79 -2.35 -11.32 6.95
N LEU A 80 -1.74 -10.34 7.63
CA LEU A 80 -0.91 -9.33 6.99
C LEU A 80 0.38 -9.90 6.39
N LEU A 81 1.01 -10.89 7.03
CA LEU A 81 2.17 -11.59 6.47
C LEU A 81 1.78 -12.43 5.25
N SER A 82 0.67 -13.15 5.31
CA SER A 82 0.13 -13.88 4.16
C SER A 82 -0.16 -12.93 2.99
N HIS A 83 -0.68 -11.74 3.29
CA HIS A 83 -0.89 -10.69 2.29
C HIS A 83 0.43 -10.22 1.66
N GLN A 84 1.50 -10.06 2.45
CA GLN A 84 2.83 -9.74 1.91
C GLN A 84 3.36 -10.82 0.96
N ILE A 85 3.18 -12.10 1.30
CA ILE A 85 3.57 -13.23 0.42
C ILE A 85 2.72 -13.23 -0.86
N LEU A 86 1.43 -12.90 -0.77
CA LEU A 86 0.58 -12.75 -1.94
C LEU A 86 1.09 -11.64 -2.87
N LEU A 87 1.44 -10.47 -2.32
CA LEU A 87 2.03 -9.38 -3.09
C LEU A 87 3.36 -9.77 -3.75
N GLN A 88 4.23 -10.51 -3.05
CA GLN A 88 5.46 -11.07 -3.63
C GLN A 88 5.15 -12.04 -4.79
N THR A 89 4.12 -12.85 -4.63
CA THR A 89 3.67 -13.80 -5.66
C THR A 89 3.15 -13.06 -6.89
N LEU A 90 2.31 -12.03 -6.69
CA LEU A 90 1.83 -11.16 -7.77
C LEU A 90 2.98 -10.45 -8.48
N GLY A 91 3.91 -9.88 -7.72
CA GLY A 91 5.12 -9.26 -8.24
C GLY A 91 5.93 -10.23 -9.09
N SER A 92 6.11 -11.48 -8.64
CA SER A 92 6.81 -12.51 -9.43
C SER A 92 6.05 -12.88 -10.70
N ILE A 93 4.73 -13.08 -10.62
CA ILE A 93 3.90 -13.40 -11.80
C ILE A 93 3.97 -12.28 -12.84
N LEU A 94 3.96 -11.02 -12.42
CA LEU A 94 3.83 -9.88 -13.31
C LEU A 94 5.18 -9.30 -13.77
N LEU A 95 6.19 -9.33 -12.91
CA LEU A 95 7.43 -8.55 -13.07
C LEU A 95 8.72 -9.37 -13.02
N GLN A 96 8.65 -10.71 -12.92
CA GLN A 96 9.86 -11.52 -12.96
C GLN A 96 10.65 -11.27 -14.26
N GLY A 97 11.93 -10.90 -14.13
CA GLY A 97 12.78 -10.53 -15.25
C GLY A 97 12.57 -9.11 -15.78
N THR A 98 11.86 -8.24 -15.05
CA THR A 98 11.80 -6.81 -15.37
C THR A 98 13.19 -6.18 -15.31
N LYS A 99 13.41 -5.18 -16.16
CA LYS A 99 14.62 -4.36 -16.19
C LYS A 99 14.55 -3.21 -15.18
N TYR A 100 13.36 -2.92 -14.65
CA TYR A 100 13.11 -1.83 -13.72
C TYR A 100 13.24 -2.32 -12.27
N MET A 101 14.47 -2.42 -11.80
CA MET A 101 14.80 -2.95 -10.48
C MET A 101 14.78 -1.83 -9.42
N LEU A 102 13.59 -1.46 -8.96
CA LEU A 102 13.43 -0.51 -7.86
C LEU A 102 13.80 -1.17 -6.52
N PRO A 103 14.34 -0.43 -5.52
CA PRO A 103 14.66 -0.99 -4.20
C PRO A 103 13.52 -1.76 -3.53
N THR A 104 12.29 -1.24 -3.64
CA THR A 104 11.07 -1.90 -3.14
C THR A 104 10.79 -3.24 -3.81
N LEU A 105 11.21 -3.43 -5.07
CA LEU A 105 11.03 -4.69 -5.81
C LEU A 105 12.16 -5.68 -5.55
N LEU A 106 13.37 -5.19 -5.27
CA LEU A 106 14.53 -6.03 -4.94
C LEU A 106 14.33 -6.82 -3.64
N SER A 107 13.58 -6.28 -2.68
CA SER A 107 13.24 -7.00 -1.44
C SER A 107 12.15 -8.07 -1.63
N LEU A 108 11.50 -8.11 -2.80
CA LEU A 108 10.38 -9.00 -3.09
C LEU A 108 10.71 -10.08 -4.12
N LEU A 109 11.50 -9.73 -5.13
CA LEU A 109 11.83 -10.62 -6.25
C LEU A 109 13.11 -11.39 -5.91
N PRO A 110 13.12 -12.74 -5.98
CA PRO A 110 14.31 -13.52 -5.73
C PRO A 110 15.44 -13.13 -6.68
N SER A 111 16.57 -12.64 -6.13
CA SER A 111 17.74 -12.14 -6.88
C SER A 111 18.28 -13.12 -7.94
N GLU A 112 18.12 -14.42 -7.72
CA GLU A 112 18.64 -15.46 -8.61
C GLU A 112 17.82 -15.64 -9.91
N SER A 113 16.59 -15.11 -9.94
CA SER A 113 15.69 -15.24 -11.10
C SER A 113 15.88 -14.17 -12.18
N CYS A 114 16.76 -13.20 -11.96
CA CYS A 114 17.07 -12.14 -12.93
C CYS A 114 18.15 -12.52 -13.95
N ILE A 115 18.74 -13.72 -13.85
CA ILE A 115 19.92 -14.09 -14.65
C ILE A 115 19.57 -14.98 -15.86
N LEU A 116 18.34 -15.47 -16.03
CA LEU A 116 17.99 -16.33 -17.16
C LEU A 116 17.24 -15.59 -18.28
N SER A 117 18.07 -14.94 -19.12
CA SER A 117 18.10 -15.02 -20.59
C SER A 117 18.08 -13.66 -21.31
N PRO A 118 19.17 -13.30 -22.01
CA PRO A 118 19.11 -12.40 -23.15
C PRO A 118 18.51 -13.18 -24.34
N ALA A 119 17.19 -13.34 -24.37
CA ALA A 119 16.51 -13.91 -25.52
C ALA A 119 15.83 -12.80 -26.31
N ASN A 120 16.52 -12.39 -27.39
CA ASN A 120 16.02 -11.64 -28.54
C ASN A 120 14.49 -11.40 -28.58
N GLY A 121 14.07 -10.15 -28.36
CA GLY A 121 12.72 -9.67 -28.62
C GLY A 121 12.14 -8.78 -27.52
N LYS A 122 11.21 -7.89 -27.90
CA LYS A 122 10.40 -7.04 -26.99
C LYS A 122 9.42 -7.89 -26.17
N LYS A 123 9.90 -8.83 -25.36
CA LYS A 123 9.05 -9.73 -24.58
C LYS A 123 8.69 -9.08 -23.23
N LYS A 124 7.39 -8.95 -22.93
CA LYS A 124 6.90 -8.44 -21.64
C LYS A 124 7.41 -9.33 -20.49
N PRO A 125 7.75 -8.78 -19.30
CA PRO A 125 8.25 -9.56 -18.17
C PRO A 125 7.20 -10.51 -17.57
N GLY A 126 7.67 -11.43 -16.73
CA GLY A 126 6.86 -12.42 -16.05
C GLY A 126 5.95 -13.19 -17.01
N PHE A 127 4.68 -13.28 -16.64
CA PHE A 127 3.63 -13.91 -17.42
C PHE A 127 2.77 -12.90 -18.18
N LEU A 128 3.14 -11.62 -18.25
CA LEU A 128 2.31 -10.57 -18.87
C LEU A 128 1.94 -10.87 -20.33
N SER A 129 2.81 -11.52 -21.09
CA SER A 129 2.52 -11.94 -22.47
C SER A 129 1.54 -13.12 -22.58
N ARG A 130 1.26 -13.81 -21.47
CA ARG A 130 0.39 -14.99 -21.39
C ARG A 130 -0.94 -14.71 -20.67
N LEU A 131 -1.07 -13.55 -20.03
CA LEU A 131 -2.27 -13.16 -19.30
C LEU A 131 -3.30 -12.54 -20.26
N THR A 132 -4.55 -12.97 -20.11
CA THR A 132 -5.69 -12.31 -20.77
C THR A 132 -6.05 -11.00 -20.07
N ASN A 133 -6.73 -10.09 -20.77
CA ASN A 133 -7.21 -8.83 -20.15
C ASN A 133 -8.09 -9.06 -18.92
N LYS A 134 -8.92 -10.11 -18.92
CA LYS A 134 -9.76 -10.48 -17.77
C LYS A 134 -8.92 -10.89 -16.56
N GLN A 135 -7.90 -11.72 -16.77
CA GLN A 135 -6.99 -12.13 -15.69
C GLN A 135 -6.20 -10.93 -15.17
N LEU A 136 -5.70 -10.10 -16.08
CA LEU A 136 -4.94 -8.90 -15.71
C LEU A 136 -5.80 -7.92 -14.90
N LYS A 137 -7.06 -7.73 -15.26
CA LYS A 137 -8.03 -6.94 -14.49
C LYS A 137 -8.18 -7.45 -13.06
N VAL A 138 -8.34 -8.76 -12.86
CA VAL A 138 -8.44 -9.36 -11.52
C VAL A 138 -7.18 -9.12 -10.70
N LEU A 139 -6.00 -9.27 -11.31
CA LEU A 139 -4.72 -9.03 -10.64
C LEU A 139 -4.55 -7.55 -10.26
N PHE A 140 -4.93 -6.62 -11.14
CA PHE A 140 -4.92 -5.19 -10.83
C PHE A 140 -5.90 -4.82 -9.73
N SER A 141 -7.14 -5.33 -9.77
CA SER A 141 -8.12 -5.14 -8.70
C SER A 141 -7.57 -5.65 -7.36
N SER A 142 -6.89 -6.80 -7.36
CA SER A 142 -6.28 -7.33 -6.13
C SER A 142 -5.14 -6.43 -5.60
N LEU A 143 -4.34 -5.83 -6.48
CA LEU A 143 -3.29 -4.87 -6.10
C LEU A 143 -3.90 -3.56 -5.57
N GLU A 144 -5.00 -3.11 -6.16
CA GLU A 144 -5.73 -1.92 -5.75
C GLU A 144 -6.40 -2.12 -4.39
N ASP A 145 -7.10 -3.25 -4.18
CA ASP A 145 -7.67 -3.64 -2.89
C ASP A 145 -6.59 -3.70 -1.79
N ALA A 146 -5.42 -4.25 -2.14
CA ALA A 146 -4.27 -4.34 -1.25
C ALA A 146 -3.73 -2.96 -0.87
N TYR A 147 -3.58 -2.07 -1.86
CA TYR A 147 -3.17 -0.68 -1.65
C TYR A 147 -4.19 0.07 -0.79
N GLU A 148 -5.46 0.03 -1.16
CA GLU A 148 -6.53 0.77 -0.50
C GLU A 148 -6.71 0.30 0.95
N THR A 149 -6.61 -1.01 1.19
CA THR A 149 -6.67 -1.56 2.56
C THR A 149 -5.52 -1.02 3.43
N ALA A 150 -4.28 -1.03 2.92
CA ALA A 150 -3.13 -0.50 3.64
C ALA A 150 -3.23 1.02 3.85
N PHE A 151 -3.65 1.76 2.82
CA PHE A 151 -3.86 3.19 2.85
C PHE A 151 -4.96 3.59 3.85
N ASN A 152 -6.10 2.89 3.84
CA ASN A 152 -7.20 3.12 4.77
C ASN A 152 -6.81 2.81 6.23
N PHE A 153 -5.96 1.82 6.46
CA PHE A 153 -5.36 1.59 7.79
C PHE A 153 -4.54 2.81 8.22
N ASP A 154 -3.67 3.31 7.33
CA ASP A 154 -2.76 4.40 7.63
C ASP A 154 -3.44 5.77 7.81
N ARG A 155 -4.61 5.98 7.21
CA ARG A 155 -5.45 7.18 7.43
C ARG A 155 -6.15 7.21 8.78
N ARG A 156 -6.15 6.11 9.55
CA ARG A 156 -6.88 5.98 10.82
C ARG A 156 -5.90 6.04 12.01
N PRO A 157 -5.54 7.24 12.52
CA PRO A 157 -4.53 7.37 13.58
C PRO A 157 -4.89 6.59 14.84
N GLY A 158 -6.16 6.59 15.26
CA GLY A 158 -6.63 5.83 16.43
C GLY A 158 -6.37 4.33 16.30
N LEU A 159 -6.52 3.76 15.10
CA LEU A 159 -6.22 2.36 14.83
C LEU A 159 -4.71 2.08 14.89
N LYS A 160 -3.89 2.97 14.33
CA LYS A 160 -2.42 2.87 14.38
C LYS A 160 -1.90 2.88 15.81
N PHE A 161 -2.42 3.76 16.66
CA PHE A 161 -2.01 3.83 18.07
C PHE A 161 -2.53 2.64 18.87
N LEU A 162 -3.74 2.15 18.58
CA LEU A 162 -4.28 0.95 19.23
C LEU A 162 -3.42 -0.27 18.92
N VAL A 163 -3.10 -0.50 17.64
CA VAL A 163 -2.26 -1.63 17.20
C VAL A 163 -0.83 -1.44 17.70
N GLN A 164 -0.27 -0.23 17.73
CA GLN A 164 1.03 0.06 18.37
C GLN A 164 1.08 -0.42 19.82
N LYS A 165 0.04 -0.16 20.63
CA LYS A 165 0.03 -0.59 22.03
C LYS A 165 0.01 -2.10 22.18
N VAL A 166 -0.77 -2.79 21.34
CA VAL A 166 -0.84 -4.26 21.32
C VAL A 166 0.44 -4.89 20.77
N ALA A 167 1.03 -4.32 19.73
CA ALA A 167 2.28 -4.77 19.11
C ALA A 167 3.54 -4.37 19.91
N GLN A 168 3.38 -3.52 20.93
CA GLN A 168 4.47 -2.98 21.75
C GLN A 168 5.57 -2.27 20.93
N THR A 169 5.19 -1.51 19.90
CA THR A 169 6.14 -0.76 19.07
C THR A 169 6.43 0.64 19.63
N ASN A 170 7.66 1.13 19.43
CA ASN A 170 8.07 2.47 19.85
C ASN A 170 7.45 3.59 18.99
N VAL A 171 7.06 3.24 17.76
CA VAL A 171 6.45 4.16 16.79
C VAL A 171 5.07 3.65 16.39
N ALA A 172 4.24 4.53 15.83
CA ALA A 172 2.93 4.17 15.31
C ALA A 172 3.07 3.08 14.22
N THR A 173 2.30 2.01 14.35
CA THR A 173 2.26 0.94 13.35
C THR A 173 1.71 1.48 12.05
N ASN A 174 2.30 1.08 10.93
CA ASN A 174 1.89 1.52 9.60
C ASN A 174 1.92 0.34 8.62
N LEU A 175 1.26 0.48 7.47
CA LEU A 175 1.30 -0.48 6.37
C LEU A 175 1.94 0.12 5.12
N TYR A 176 2.82 1.12 5.30
CA TYR A 176 3.51 1.81 4.20
C TYR A 176 4.29 0.87 3.30
N LYS A 177 4.84 -0.23 3.84
CA LYS A 177 5.48 -1.26 3.01
C LYS A 177 4.47 -1.94 2.11
N GLN A 178 3.33 -2.39 2.62
CA GLN A 178 2.32 -3.05 1.80
C GLN A 178 1.75 -2.09 0.76
N ALA A 179 1.39 -0.85 1.16
CA ALA A 179 0.92 0.18 0.23
C ALA A 179 1.96 0.46 -0.86
N GLY A 180 3.22 0.71 -0.47
CA GLY A 180 4.31 0.99 -1.39
C GLY A 180 4.58 -0.17 -2.36
N ILE A 181 4.55 -1.41 -1.88
CA ILE A 181 4.74 -2.62 -2.70
C ILE A 181 3.62 -2.74 -3.73
N SER A 182 2.34 -2.70 -3.30
CA SER A 182 1.19 -2.83 -4.19
C SER A 182 1.19 -1.79 -5.30
N TRP A 183 1.41 -0.53 -4.92
CA TRP A 183 1.48 0.58 -5.87
C TRP A 183 2.67 0.44 -6.84
N THR A 184 3.84 0.06 -6.32
CA THR A 184 5.05 -0.11 -7.16
C THR A 184 4.86 -1.22 -8.18
N ILE A 185 4.30 -2.37 -7.78
CA ILE A 185 4.01 -3.47 -8.71
C ILE A 185 3.06 -2.98 -9.80
N GLN A 186 1.94 -2.34 -9.43
CA GLN A 186 0.96 -1.84 -10.38
C GLN A 186 1.60 -0.87 -11.39
N MET A 187 2.35 0.13 -10.92
CA MET A 187 2.98 1.13 -11.79
C MET A 187 4.01 0.51 -12.73
N VAL A 188 4.90 -0.36 -12.24
CA VAL A 188 5.92 -0.98 -13.09
C VAL A 188 5.30 -1.90 -14.13
N VAL A 189 4.19 -2.60 -13.80
CA VAL A 189 3.44 -3.38 -14.79
C VAL A 189 2.89 -2.48 -15.89
N LEU A 190 2.23 -1.36 -15.53
CA LEU A 190 1.71 -0.42 -16.51
C LEU A 190 2.81 0.13 -17.43
N PHE A 191 3.97 0.49 -16.86
CA PHE A 191 5.12 0.92 -17.64
C PHE A 191 5.62 -0.18 -18.59
N GLU A 192 5.82 -1.40 -18.11
CA GLU A 192 6.27 -2.52 -18.95
C GLU A 192 5.29 -2.82 -20.09
N MET A 193 3.99 -2.72 -19.82
CA MET A 193 2.98 -2.89 -20.85
C MET A 193 3.04 -1.77 -21.90
N CYS A 194 3.12 -0.51 -21.50
CA CYS A 194 3.27 0.63 -22.42
C CYS A 194 4.56 0.55 -23.25
N MET A 195 5.68 0.21 -22.61
CA MET A 195 7.01 0.13 -23.23
C MET A 195 7.17 -1.05 -24.19
N SER A 196 6.31 -2.07 -24.09
CA SER A 196 6.32 -3.22 -25.00
C SER A 196 5.73 -2.93 -26.38
N VAL A 197 5.06 -1.79 -26.57
CA VAL A 197 4.40 -1.42 -27.83
C VAL A 197 5.45 -1.17 -28.93
N SER A 198 5.22 -1.76 -30.11
CA SER A 198 6.23 -1.82 -31.18
C SER A 198 6.57 -0.46 -31.82
N ASN A 199 5.65 0.51 -31.78
CA ASN A 199 5.76 1.85 -32.39
C ASN A 199 5.45 2.99 -31.40
N LEU A 200 5.97 2.91 -30.17
CA LEU A 200 5.74 3.93 -29.16
C LEU A 200 6.31 5.29 -29.60
N ASN A 201 5.43 6.24 -29.90
CA ASN A 201 5.78 7.63 -30.17
C ASN A 201 4.65 8.57 -29.69
N LEU A 202 4.96 9.86 -29.55
CA LEU A 202 4.02 10.83 -29.00
C LEU A 202 2.71 10.92 -29.79
N GLU A 203 2.80 10.97 -31.12
CA GLU A 203 1.62 11.11 -32.00
C GLU A 203 0.75 9.86 -31.98
N PHE A 204 1.36 8.67 -31.87
CA PHE A 204 0.65 7.41 -31.71
C PHE A 204 -0.13 7.36 -30.39
N VAL A 205 0.50 7.71 -29.27
CA VAL A 205 -0.15 7.70 -27.96
C VAL A 205 -1.26 8.76 -27.90
N LYS A 206 -0.98 9.99 -28.36
CA LYS A 206 -2.01 11.05 -28.45
C LYS A 206 -3.19 10.62 -29.31
N GLY A 207 -2.93 10.07 -30.50
CA GLY A 207 -3.98 9.59 -31.39
C GLY A 207 -4.87 8.54 -30.74
N LYS A 208 -4.27 7.59 -30.01
CA LYS A 208 -4.98 6.53 -29.29
C LYS A 208 -5.78 7.02 -28.07
N LEU A 209 -5.27 8.00 -27.32
CA LEU A 209 -6.01 8.60 -26.20
C LEU A 209 -7.15 9.53 -26.66
N ILE A 210 -6.96 10.22 -27.79
CA ILE A 210 -8.00 11.10 -28.36
C ILE A 210 -9.14 10.28 -28.97
N SER A 211 -8.86 9.10 -29.56
CA SER A 211 -9.93 8.23 -30.07
C SER A 211 -10.84 7.70 -28.95
N GLU A 212 -10.27 7.37 -27.79
CA GLU A 212 -11.03 6.96 -26.59
C GLU A 212 -11.98 8.06 -26.12
N SER A 213 -11.46 9.27 -25.84
CA SER A 213 -12.30 10.40 -25.40
C SER A 213 -13.44 10.71 -26.37
N ARG A 214 -13.28 10.44 -27.67
CA ARG A 214 -14.36 10.58 -28.66
C ARG A 214 -15.41 9.47 -28.56
N GLU A 215 -15.00 8.22 -28.32
CA GLU A 215 -15.91 7.08 -28.13
C GLU A 215 -16.70 7.20 -26.83
N GLU A 216 -16.08 7.68 -25.74
CA GLU A 216 -16.77 8.00 -24.48
C GLU A 216 -17.86 9.06 -24.70
N ILE A 217 -17.54 10.18 -25.37
CA ILE A 217 -18.49 11.26 -25.68
C ILE A 217 -19.65 10.80 -26.57
N ILE A 218 -19.41 9.87 -27.51
CA ILE A 218 -20.47 9.30 -28.35
C ILE A 218 -21.35 8.36 -27.50
N SER A 219 -20.74 7.53 -26.66
CA SER A 219 -21.46 6.61 -25.78
C SER A 219 -22.28 7.31 -24.68
N GLU A 220 -21.82 8.47 -24.19
CA GLU A 220 -22.57 9.31 -23.24
C GLU A 220 -23.77 9.99 -23.91
N LYS A 221 -23.66 10.35 -25.20
CA LYS A 221 -24.79 10.90 -25.97
C LYS A 221 -25.86 9.86 -26.29
N GLU A 222 -25.51 8.59 -26.35
CA GLU A 222 -26.46 7.50 -26.63
C GLU A 222 -27.07 6.86 -25.37
N ASN A 223 -26.46 7.01 -24.18
CA ASN A 223 -26.88 6.32 -22.94
C ASN A 223 -27.64 7.19 -21.92
N ASN A 224 -28.43 8.17 -22.36
CA ASN A 224 -29.33 8.93 -21.47
C ASN A 224 -30.58 8.14 -21.02
N THR A 225 -30.52 6.82 -21.00
CA THR A 225 -31.54 5.95 -20.41
C THR A 225 -30.88 4.81 -19.64
N ASP A 226 -31.18 4.79 -18.35
CA ASP A 226 -30.97 3.75 -17.33
C ASP A 226 -29.59 3.60 -16.69
N GLY A 227 -29.61 3.75 -15.36
CA GLY A 227 -28.46 3.70 -14.47
C GLY A 227 -28.02 2.28 -14.15
N GLU A 228 -26.90 1.87 -14.74
CA GLU A 228 -26.02 0.84 -14.20
C GLU A 228 -24.60 1.42 -14.11
N LEU A 229 -23.94 1.18 -12.98
CA LEU A 229 -22.52 1.54 -12.76
C LEU A 229 -21.67 0.87 -13.85
N LYS A 230 -21.21 1.65 -14.83
CA LYS A 230 -20.29 1.14 -15.85
C LYS A 230 -18.92 0.87 -15.22
N ASP A 231 -18.57 -0.41 -15.22
CA ASP A 231 -17.25 -0.93 -14.87
C ASP A 231 -16.20 -0.30 -15.79
N SER A 232 -15.37 0.61 -15.25
CA SER A 232 -14.49 1.56 -15.97
C SER A 232 -13.25 0.92 -16.60
N PHE A 233 -13.39 -0.26 -17.21
CA PHE A 233 -12.30 -0.90 -17.93
C PHE A 233 -12.42 -0.64 -19.44
N PRO A 234 -11.39 -0.05 -20.07
CA PRO A 234 -11.37 0.20 -21.50
C PRO A 234 -11.66 -1.08 -22.31
N THR A 235 -12.60 -0.97 -23.25
CA THR A 235 -13.07 -2.13 -24.03
C THR A 235 -12.14 -2.45 -25.22
N ASP A 236 -11.34 -1.49 -25.70
CA ASP A 236 -10.35 -1.71 -26.76
C ASP A 236 -9.00 -2.21 -26.17
N PRO A 237 -8.58 -3.45 -26.47
CA PRO A 237 -7.31 -4.02 -25.99
C PRO A 237 -6.07 -3.25 -26.43
N SER A 238 -6.16 -2.39 -27.45
CA SER A 238 -5.02 -1.71 -28.06
C SER A 238 -4.62 -0.40 -27.40
N ILE A 239 -5.44 0.09 -26.45
CA ILE A 239 -5.20 1.35 -25.72
C ILE A 239 -5.24 1.20 -24.20
N LEU A 240 -5.67 0.05 -23.70
CA LEU A 240 -5.91 -0.22 -22.28
C LEU A 240 -4.74 0.20 -21.40
N GLU A 241 -3.51 -0.11 -21.80
CA GLU A 241 -2.29 0.25 -21.08
C GLU A 241 -2.15 1.76 -20.85
N PHE A 242 -2.40 2.54 -21.89
CA PHE A 242 -2.20 3.99 -21.88
C PHE A 242 -3.29 4.70 -21.08
N VAL A 243 -4.54 4.20 -21.16
CA VAL A 243 -5.65 4.72 -20.38
C VAL A 243 -5.42 4.48 -18.89
N LEU A 244 -5.11 3.23 -18.50
CA LEU A 244 -4.83 2.91 -17.10
C LEU A 244 -3.67 3.73 -16.53
N LEU A 245 -2.60 3.94 -17.32
CA LEU A 245 -1.48 4.76 -16.91
C LEU A 245 -1.86 6.26 -16.80
N LYS A 246 -2.63 6.79 -17.75
CA LYS A 246 -3.17 8.16 -17.74
C LYS A 246 -4.00 8.39 -16.46
N ASP A 247 -4.89 7.47 -16.14
CA ASP A 247 -5.78 7.58 -14.98
C ASP A 247 -5.00 7.55 -13.67
N LYS A 248 -3.99 6.67 -13.56
CA LYS A 248 -3.10 6.67 -12.38
C LYS A 248 -2.29 7.95 -12.24
N PHE A 249 -1.80 8.55 -13.32
CA PHE A 249 -1.15 9.86 -13.25
C PHE A 249 -2.12 10.98 -12.85
N LYS A 250 -3.36 10.94 -13.35
CA LYS A 250 -4.40 11.89 -12.99
C LYS A 250 -4.71 11.83 -11.49
N GLU A 251 -4.90 10.62 -10.94
CA GLU A 251 -5.12 10.39 -9.50
C GLU A 251 -3.97 10.97 -8.64
N ILE A 252 -2.73 10.77 -9.07
CA ILE A 252 -1.54 11.32 -8.38
C ILE A 252 -1.53 12.84 -8.44
N CYS A 253 -1.83 13.43 -9.60
CA CYS A 253 -1.90 14.88 -9.75
C CYS A 253 -3.00 15.48 -8.88
N GLU A 254 -4.18 14.87 -8.85
CA GLU A 254 -5.29 15.28 -8.00
C GLU A 254 -4.89 15.21 -6.51
N THR A 255 -4.30 14.11 -6.09
CA THR A 255 -3.80 13.94 -4.70
C THR A 255 -2.75 15.00 -4.37
N TYR A 256 -1.81 15.28 -5.28
CA TYR A 256 -0.81 16.32 -5.08
C TYR A 256 -1.46 17.69 -4.92
N THR A 257 -2.41 18.03 -5.80
CA THR A 257 -3.18 19.28 -5.72
C THR A 257 -3.93 19.39 -4.39
N GLU A 258 -4.58 18.33 -3.92
CA GLU A 258 -5.26 18.33 -2.62
C GLU A 258 -4.32 18.55 -1.43
N LEU A 259 -3.10 18.04 -1.51
CA LEU A 259 -2.10 18.18 -0.43
C LEU A 259 -1.41 19.56 -0.46
N THR A 260 -1.25 20.14 -1.64
CA THR A 260 -0.46 21.35 -1.87
C THR A 260 -1.28 22.61 -2.05
N ILE A 261 -2.59 22.53 -2.26
CA ILE A 261 -3.46 23.70 -2.39
C ILE A 261 -4.39 23.77 -1.19
N ASP A 262 -4.46 24.94 -0.54
CA ASP A 262 -5.37 25.20 0.57
C ASP A 262 -6.82 25.41 0.11
N LYS A 263 -7.75 25.57 1.07
CA LYS A 263 -9.18 25.78 0.77
C LYS A 263 -9.48 27.08 0.02
N GLU A 264 -8.52 27.99 -0.07
CA GLU A 264 -8.61 29.29 -0.72
C GLU A 264 -7.95 29.28 -2.10
N GLY A 265 -7.40 28.14 -2.54
CA GLY A 265 -6.76 27.98 -3.83
C GLY A 265 -5.30 28.44 -3.87
N LEU A 266 -4.69 28.68 -2.70
CA LEU A 266 -3.30 29.12 -2.58
C LEU A 266 -2.37 27.93 -2.27
N PRO A 267 -1.08 27.99 -2.67
CA PRO A 267 -0.11 26.96 -2.31
C PRO A 267 0.06 26.89 -0.79
N ASN A 268 -0.17 25.70 -0.23
CA ASN A 268 -0.01 25.36 1.17
C ASN A 268 1.45 25.56 1.62
N ILE A 269 1.65 26.04 2.85
CA ILE A 269 2.95 26.43 3.43
C ILE A 269 3.99 25.30 3.36
N VAL A 270 3.55 24.05 3.31
CA VAL A 270 4.39 22.85 3.21
C VAL A 270 5.27 22.84 1.95
N ASP A 271 4.80 23.43 0.84
CA ASP A 271 5.56 23.50 -0.42
C ASP A 271 6.68 24.56 -0.38
N ARG A 272 6.69 25.42 0.64
CA ARG A 272 7.77 26.39 0.91
C ARG A 272 8.80 25.90 1.91
N LEU A 273 8.73 24.64 2.37
CA LEU A 273 9.70 24.12 3.35
C LEU A 273 11.12 24.05 2.76
N SER A 274 11.26 23.88 1.44
CA SER A 274 12.54 24.01 0.73
C SER A 274 13.10 25.44 0.77
N ASP A 275 12.23 26.43 0.94
CA ASP A 275 12.56 27.86 0.93
C ASP A 275 12.77 28.41 2.35
N GLN A 276 12.47 27.62 3.39
CA GLN A 276 12.67 28.00 4.78
C GLN A 276 14.05 27.54 5.27
N HIS A 277 14.87 28.49 5.74
CA HIS A 277 16.10 28.17 6.46
C HIS A 277 15.77 27.32 7.70
N ILE A 278 16.18 26.05 7.69
CA ILE A 278 16.05 25.16 8.83
C ILE A 278 17.04 25.63 9.91
N PHE A 279 16.52 26.25 10.97
CA PHE A 279 17.33 26.62 12.13
C PHE A 279 17.42 25.43 13.09
N PHE A 280 18.61 24.85 13.20
CA PHE A 280 18.91 23.90 14.27
C PHE A 280 19.23 24.68 15.54
N LEU A 281 18.30 24.66 16.50
CA LEU A 281 18.61 25.06 17.87
C LEU A 281 19.48 23.98 18.51
N LEU A 282 20.79 24.16 18.44
CA LEU A 282 21.72 23.45 19.31
C LEU A 282 21.48 23.96 20.74
N ALA A 283 20.91 23.11 21.58
CA ALA A 283 20.96 23.35 23.02
C ALA A 283 22.44 23.37 23.42
N ALA A 284 22.91 24.53 23.90
CA ALA A 284 24.23 24.61 24.50
C ALA A 284 24.28 23.61 25.69
N PRO A 285 25.38 22.87 25.87
CA PRO A 285 25.55 22.11 27.09
C PRO A 285 25.48 23.09 28.25
N THR A 286 24.60 22.81 29.22
CA THR A 286 24.63 23.49 30.51
C THR A 286 25.99 23.20 31.12
N ASP A 287 26.85 24.21 31.16
CA ASP A 287 28.01 24.25 32.04
C ASP A 287 27.48 24.19 33.47
N ASP A 288 27.28 22.98 33.99
CA ASP A 288 27.30 22.74 35.43
C ASP A 288 28.75 22.82 35.88
N SER A 289 29.24 24.05 35.99
CA SER A 289 30.39 24.41 36.81
C SER A 289 30.07 25.71 37.52
N ASP A 290 30.09 25.63 38.86
CA ASP A 290 30.16 26.71 39.85
C ASP A 290 28.81 27.15 40.50
N ILE A 291 28.39 26.42 41.55
CA ILE A 291 28.50 26.76 43.00
C ILE A 291 27.65 25.79 43.84
#